data_AF-A0A034VE01-F1
#
_entry.id   AF-A0A034VE01-F1
#
_cell.length_a   1.000
_cell.length_b   1.000
_cell.length_c   1.000
_cell.angle_alpha   90.00
_cell.angle_beta   90.00
_cell.angle_gamma   90.00
#
_symmetry.space_group_name_H-M   'P 1'
#
loop_
_entity.id
_entity.type
_entity.pdbx_description
1 polymer ?
#
loop_
_entity_poly.entity_id
_entity_poly.type
_entity_poly.pdbx_seq_one_letter_code
_entity_poly.pdbx_strand_id
1 'polypeptide(L)'
;MQNRISNQEYSQLHFSIPDYCVFGALVLFSTGIGIYFGYIRKKPIKPSSDEEPKDHNAPDFGSKGMSEYMLGSRQMKVFPVAMSLVASFISGGSMLGTPAEIYNYGTQYWLIIISVILMGIVVSKVYMPVFSTLRVSSSYQYLEIRFGPNVRTIAAVLFVVKMIIYMPIVVYVPALAFNQVTGINIYITSSVVSLIVVIYTILGGIKAVVQTDIWQTFVMFIGIIVVVILGVIWAGGFGPVFQHAAEGGRIIFANITPSPYERQSFWAVLIGGFFYWTSYNSVTQAMVQRYMSLPTLQKAQQSMIIFTISAVIFVSFCCFAGLLIFDYYRNCDPLSIGLISNNDQLLPIYVMQTVGHLQGIPGLFIAGVFGAGLSTLSIGFNCAALVILQDIVRASFKVKLSERASTILVKFTIIIQGIITVALIFV
;
A
#
# COMPACT_ATOMS: atom_id res chain seq x y z
N MET A 1 14.96 26.86 25.08
CA MET A 1 16.30 26.22 25.07
C MET A 1 16.18 24.96 24.23
N GLN A 2 16.73 24.99 23.01
CA GLN A 2 16.62 23.90 22.04
C GLN A 2 17.84 22.98 22.23
N ASN A 3 17.67 21.86 22.93
CA ASN A 3 18.67 20.80 22.94
C ASN A 3 18.68 20.16 21.54
N ARG A 4 19.54 20.68 20.65
CA ARG A 4 19.83 20.06 19.37
C ARG A 4 20.81 18.91 19.62
N ILE A 5 20.36 17.71 19.31
CA ILE A 5 21.07 16.47 19.56
C ILE A 5 22.38 16.50 18.75
N SER A 6 23.51 16.32 19.43
CA SER A 6 24.83 16.29 18.76
C SER A 6 25.01 15.00 17.96
N ASN A 7 25.87 14.98 16.93
CA ASN A 7 26.19 13.76 16.17
C ASN A 7 26.63 12.58 17.06
N GLN A 8 27.12 12.86 18.27
CA GLN A 8 27.54 11.85 19.24
C GLN A 8 26.35 11.21 19.99
N GLU A 9 25.29 11.97 20.27
CA GLU A 9 24.01 11.45 20.81
C GLU A 9 23.21 10.68 19.75
N TYR A 10 23.41 10.96 18.46
CA TYR A 10 22.81 10.18 17.37
C TYR A 10 23.22 8.70 17.40
N SER A 11 24.48 8.41 17.78
CA SER A 11 24.95 7.03 17.98
C SER A 11 24.23 6.28 19.11
N GLN A 12 23.47 6.99 19.96
CA GLN A 12 22.66 6.42 21.04
C GLN A 12 21.16 6.35 20.70
N LEU A 13 20.72 6.96 19.60
CA LEU A 13 19.33 6.90 19.12
C LEU A 13 19.10 5.69 18.22
N HIS A 14 19.38 4.51 18.74
CA HIS A 14 18.98 3.25 18.13
C HIS A 14 17.69 2.73 18.74
N PHE A 15 17.01 1.84 18.00
CA PHE A 15 15.85 1.12 18.51
C PHE A 15 16.10 0.53 19.90
N SER A 16 15.21 0.86 20.82
CA SER A 16 15.18 0.23 22.14
C SER A 16 14.51 -1.16 22.06
N ILE A 17 14.67 -1.98 23.09
CA ILE A 17 14.03 -3.31 23.16
C ILE A 17 12.49 -3.19 22.96
N PRO A 18 11.78 -2.24 23.60
CA PRO A 18 10.37 -1.99 23.31
C PRO A 18 10.05 -1.73 21.83
N ASP A 19 10.91 -1.00 21.11
CA ASP A 19 10.69 -0.73 19.68
C ASP A 19 10.75 -2.00 18.84
N TYR A 20 11.72 -2.86 19.10
CA TYR A 20 11.82 -4.19 18.48
C TYR A 20 10.62 -5.08 18.83
N CYS A 21 10.14 -5.03 20.07
CA CYS A 21 8.96 -5.78 20.50
C CYS A 21 7.69 -5.33 19.77
N VAL A 22 7.45 -4.02 19.63
CA VAL A 22 6.29 -3.48 18.92
C VAL A 22 6.35 -3.84 17.43
N PHE A 23 7.52 -3.67 16.81
CA PHE A 23 7.73 -4.05 15.41
C PHE A 23 7.55 -5.56 15.20
N GLY A 24 8.18 -6.39 16.03
CA GLY A 24 8.07 -7.84 16.00
C GLY A 24 6.63 -8.33 16.21
N ALA A 25 5.86 -7.67 17.08
CA ALA A 25 4.46 -7.98 17.30
C ALA A 25 3.62 -7.81 16.03
N LEU A 26 3.83 -6.75 15.25
CA LEU A 26 3.12 -6.57 13.97
C LEU A 26 3.39 -7.72 12.99
N VAL A 27 4.67 -8.09 12.86
CA VAL A 27 5.11 -9.14 11.94
C VAL A 27 4.57 -10.51 12.35
N LEU A 28 4.69 -10.84 13.64
CA LEU A 28 4.17 -12.08 14.21
C LEU A 28 2.65 -12.17 14.09
N PHE A 29 1.96 -11.06 14.36
CA PHE A 29 0.50 -11.00 14.27
C PHE A 29 0.01 -11.15 12.82
N SER A 30 0.68 -10.49 11.87
CA SER A 30 0.39 -10.65 10.43
C SER A 30 0.59 -12.10 9.98
N THR A 31 1.71 -12.71 10.39
CA THR A 31 2.02 -14.12 10.11
C THR A 31 0.99 -15.06 10.74
N GLY A 32 0.63 -14.81 12.01
CA GLY A 32 -0.35 -15.58 12.77
C GLY A 32 -1.75 -15.57 12.14
N ILE A 33 -2.21 -14.41 11.65
CA ILE A 33 -3.46 -14.31 10.89
C ILE A 33 -3.39 -15.16 9.62
N GLY A 34 -2.28 -15.08 8.87
CA GLY A 34 -2.08 -15.90 7.67
C GLY A 34 -2.18 -17.39 7.95
N ILE A 35 -1.51 -17.87 8.99
CA ILE A 35 -1.56 -19.28 9.43
C ILE A 35 -2.96 -19.66 9.91
N TYR A 36 -3.62 -18.82 10.70
CA TYR A 36 -4.97 -19.08 11.22
C TYR A 36 -5.99 -19.27 10.09
N PHE A 37 -5.98 -18.40 9.09
CA PHE A 37 -6.89 -18.53 7.94
C PHE A 37 -6.49 -19.69 7.01
N GLY A 38 -5.19 -20.01 6.91
CA GLY A 38 -4.70 -21.10 6.06
C GLY A 38 -4.98 -22.50 6.60
N TYR A 39 -4.90 -22.69 7.92
CA TYR A 39 -5.02 -24.00 8.57
C TYR A 39 -6.28 -24.15 9.44
N ILE A 40 -6.60 -23.16 10.28
CA ILE A 40 -7.61 -23.31 11.34
C ILE A 40 -9.02 -23.00 10.81
N ARG A 41 -9.16 -21.95 9.99
CA ARG A 41 -10.44 -21.58 9.40
C ARG A 41 -10.75 -22.29 8.10
N LYS A 42 -9.89 -23.23 7.67
CA LYS A 42 -10.15 -24.09 6.52
C LYS A 42 -11.29 -25.04 6.89
N LYS A 43 -12.53 -24.56 6.84
CA LYS A 43 -13.70 -25.45 6.93
C LYS A 43 -13.53 -26.46 5.80
N PRO A 44 -13.55 -27.78 6.06
CA PRO A 44 -13.61 -28.73 4.98
C PRO A 44 -14.83 -28.35 4.14
N ILE A 45 -14.61 -28.13 2.85
CA ILE A 45 -15.70 -27.99 1.89
C ILE A 45 -16.44 -29.31 1.97
N LYS A 46 -17.51 -29.38 2.76
CA LYS A 46 -18.44 -30.50 2.66
C LYS A 46 -18.87 -30.51 1.20
N PRO A 47 -18.83 -31.66 0.50
CA PRO A 47 -19.55 -31.78 -0.76
C PRO A 47 -21.01 -31.48 -0.40
N SER A 48 -21.47 -30.28 -0.73
CA SER A 48 -22.88 -29.93 -0.58
C SER A 48 -23.62 -30.84 -1.57
N SER A 49 -24.32 -31.83 -1.04
CA SER A 49 -25.30 -32.65 -1.76
C SER A 49 -26.46 -31.83 -2.32
N ASP A 50 -26.56 -30.58 -1.89
CA ASP A 50 -27.50 -29.60 -2.43
C ASP A 50 -26.76 -28.74 -3.44
N GLU A 51 -27.14 -28.89 -4.71
CA GLU A 51 -26.82 -27.95 -5.77
C GLU A 51 -27.40 -26.57 -5.42
N GLU A 52 -26.67 -25.78 -4.63
CA GLU A 52 -26.89 -24.33 -4.61
C GLU A 52 -26.88 -23.86 -6.07
N PRO A 53 -27.89 -23.10 -6.52
CA PRO A 53 -28.04 -22.75 -7.92
C PRO A 53 -26.74 -22.12 -8.40
N LYS A 54 -26.11 -22.74 -9.41
CA LYS A 54 -24.96 -22.15 -10.11
C LYS A 54 -25.42 -20.81 -10.62
N ASP A 55 -24.93 -19.74 -10.00
CA ASP A 55 -24.98 -18.42 -10.61
C ASP A 55 -24.17 -18.50 -11.90
N HIS A 56 -24.85 -18.76 -13.02
CA HIS A 56 -24.24 -18.93 -14.34
C HIS A 56 -23.44 -17.70 -14.80
N ASN A 57 -23.62 -16.56 -14.09
CA ASN A 57 -22.91 -15.31 -14.33
C ASN A 57 -21.79 -15.06 -13.30
N ALA A 58 -21.43 -16.04 -12.46
CA ALA A 58 -20.29 -15.92 -11.56
C ALA A 58 -18.96 -16.14 -12.31
N PRO A 59 -17.90 -15.38 -12.00
CA PRO A 59 -16.60 -15.56 -12.64
C PRO A 59 -16.06 -16.99 -12.43
N ASP A 60 -15.66 -17.63 -13.53
CA ASP A 60 -15.22 -19.03 -13.53
C ASP A 60 -13.76 -19.17 -13.06
N PHE A 61 -13.59 -19.51 -11.79
CA PHE A 61 -12.29 -19.85 -11.22
C PHE A 61 -11.94 -21.34 -11.32
N GLY A 62 -12.73 -22.14 -12.03
CA GLY A 62 -12.52 -23.58 -12.23
C GLY A 62 -12.87 -24.45 -11.01
N SER A 63 -12.97 -23.90 -9.80
CA SER A 63 -13.47 -24.59 -8.62
C SER A 63 -14.02 -23.62 -7.55
N LYS A 64 -14.87 -24.14 -6.64
CA LYS A 64 -15.36 -23.38 -5.47
C LYS A 64 -14.19 -22.95 -4.55
N GLY A 65 -13.20 -23.83 -4.34
CA GLY A 65 -12.04 -23.53 -3.50
C GLY A 65 -11.14 -22.42 -4.07
N MET A 66 -10.95 -22.38 -5.39
CA MET A 66 -10.19 -21.31 -6.04
C MET A 66 -10.94 -19.97 -6.00
N SER A 67 -12.26 -19.99 -6.20
CA SER A 67 -13.10 -18.79 -6.05
C SER A 67 -13.05 -18.24 -4.62
N GLU A 68 -13.07 -19.11 -3.61
CA GLU A 68 -12.92 -18.70 -2.21
C GLU A 68 -11.52 -18.12 -1.94
N TYR A 69 -10.46 -18.73 -2.47
CA TYR A 69 -9.09 -18.26 -2.32
C TYR A 69 -8.85 -16.89 -2.97
N MET A 70 -9.47 -16.64 -4.14
CA MET A 70 -9.24 -15.44 -4.96
C MET A 70 -10.21 -14.29 -4.68
N LEU A 71 -11.49 -14.56 -4.37
CA LEU A 71 -12.53 -13.54 -4.18
C LEU A 71 -13.22 -13.59 -2.81
N GLY A 72 -12.83 -14.52 -1.93
CA GLY A 72 -13.45 -14.64 -0.62
C GLY A 72 -14.94 -14.98 -0.66
N SER A 73 -15.40 -15.64 -1.72
CA SER A 73 -16.80 -16.01 -1.97
C SER A 73 -17.77 -14.83 -2.08
N ARG A 74 -17.29 -13.61 -2.36
CA ARG A 74 -18.10 -12.38 -2.49
C ARG A 74 -18.94 -12.02 -1.26
N GLN A 75 -18.57 -12.53 -0.09
CA GLN A 75 -19.29 -12.33 1.17
C GLN A 75 -18.49 -11.44 2.14
N MET A 76 -17.54 -10.67 1.63
CA MET A 76 -16.72 -9.80 2.48
C MET A 76 -17.57 -8.62 3.01
N LYS A 77 -17.13 -8.06 4.13
CA LYS A 77 -17.77 -6.89 4.76
C LYS A 77 -17.15 -5.61 4.21
N VAL A 78 -17.94 -4.55 4.14
CA VAL A 78 -17.56 -3.24 3.57
C VAL A 78 -16.32 -2.66 4.24
N PHE A 79 -16.30 -2.58 5.57
CA PHE A 79 -15.20 -1.97 6.32
C PHE A 79 -13.86 -2.70 6.12
N PRO A 80 -13.76 -4.04 6.30
CA PRO A 80 -12.57 -4.82 5.95
C PRO A 80 -12.02 -4.55 4.54
N VAL A 81 -12.91 -4.55 3.53
CA VAL A 81 -12.52 -4.30 2.15
C VAL A 81 -12.01 -2.87 1.99
N ALA A 82 -12.69 -1.88 2.57
CA ALA A 82 -12.24 -0.49 2.55
C ALA A 82 -10.85 -0.32 3.17
N MET A 83 -10.60 -0.89 4.35
CA MET A 83 -9.27 -0.83 4.99
C MET A 83 -8.21 -1.54 4.16
N SER A 84 -8.55 -2.65 3.50
CA SER A 84 -7.65 -3.34 2.58
C SER A 84 -7.34 -2.52 1.31
N LEU A 85 -8.31 -1.76 0.79
CA LEU A 85 -8.07 -0.77 -0.27
C LEU A 85 -7.09 0.32 0.22
N VAL A 86 -7.29 0.82 1.44
CA VAL A 86 -6.42 1.83 2.07
C VAL A 86 -4.99 1.29 2.21
N ALA A 87 -4.83 0.14 2.87
CA ALA A 87 -3.54 -0.50 3.16
C ALA A 87 -2.65 -0.65 1.91
N SER A 88 -3.26 -1.04 0.79
CA SER A 88 -2.50 -1.35 -0.42
C SER A 88 -2.17 -0.15 -1.29
N PHE A 89 -2.93 0.93 -1.18
CA PHE A 89 -2.74 2.13 -2.00
C PHE A 89 -1.95 3.20 -1.27
N ILE A 90 -2.16 3.29 0.03
CA ILE A 90 -1.33 4.08 0.92
C ILE A 90 -0.12 3.21 1.26
N SER A 91 0.82 3.13 0.32
CA SER A 91 2.05 2.36 0.49
C SER A 91 3.01 3.04 1.48
N GLY A 92 4.03 2.31 1.94
CA GLY A 92 5.14 2.90 2.71
C GLY A 92 5.82 4.05 1.97
N GLY A 93 5.87 3.98 0.62
CA GLY A 93 6.35 5.07 -0.24
C GLY A 93 5.52 6.34 -0.12
N SER A 94 4.20 6.25 0.05
CA SER A 94 3.37 7.43 0.27
C SER A 94 3.62 8.05 1.64
N MET A 95 3.81 7.21 2.67
CA MET A 95 4.06 7.64 4.05
C MET A 95 5.43 8.32 4.23
N LEU A 96 6.46 7.89 3.50
CA LEU A 96 7.80 8.50 3.57
C LEU A 96 8.04 9.57 2.50
N GLY A 97 7.58 9.32 1.27
CA GLY A 97 7.80 10.20 0.13
C GLY A 97 6.95 11.47 0.15
N THR A 98 5.71 11.42 0.65
CA THR A 98 4.86 12.63 0.72
C THR A 98 5.44 13.68 1.67
N PRO A 99 5.84 13.36 2.91
CA PRO A 99 6.51 14.32 3.79
C PRO A 99 7.81 14.86 3.17
N ALA A 100 8.60 14.00 2.51
CA ALA A 100 9.82 14.41 1.83
C ALA A 100 9.55 15.39 0.68
N GLU A 101 8.47 15.20 -0.09
CA GLU A 101 8.04 16.14 -1.14
C GLU A 101 7.67 17.50 -0.55
N ILE A 102 6.89 17.52 0.53
CA ILE A 102 6.49 18.79 1.18
C ILE A 102 7.70 19.49 1.82
N TYR A 103 8.61 18.73 2.46
CA TYR A 103 9.84 19.28 3.03
C TYR A 103 10.72 19.96 1.97
N ASN A 104 10.91 19.30 0.82
CA ASN A 104 11.84 19.74 -0.21
C ASN A 104 11.27 20.80 -1.16
N TYR A 105 9.97 20.79 -1.41
CA TYR A 105 9.35 21.60 -2.47
C TYR A 105 8.14 22.42 -2.01
N GLY A 106 7.45 22.04 -0.94
CA GLY A 106 6.32 22.80 -0.36
C GLY A 106 4.93 22.20 -0.60
N THR A 107 3.88 22.93 -0.26
CA THR A 107 2.50 22.44 -0.12
C THR A 107 1.74 22.18 -1.42
N GLN A 108 2.34 22.38 -2.58
CA GLN A 108 1.71 22.21 -3.91
C GLN A 108 1.06 20.84 -4.06
N TYR A 109 1.79 19.78 -3.68
CA TYR A 109 1.31 18.40 -3.77
C TYR A 109 0.11 18.13 -2.86
N TRP A 110 -0.12 18.91 -1.79
CA TRP A 110 -1.26 18.72 -0.90
C TRP A 110 -2.61 18.88 -1.64
N LEU A 111 -2.66 19.61 -2.76
CA LEU A 111 -3.86 19.69 -3.59
C LEU A 111 -4.30 18.35 -4.22
N ILE A 112 -3.45 17.32 -4.17
CA ILE A 112 -3.78 15.96 -4.65
C ILE A 112 -5.04 15.41 -3.98
N ILE A 113 -5.40 15.88 -2.78
CA ILE A 113 -6.64 15.46 -2.08
C ILE A 113 -7.90 15.71 -2.93
N ILE A 114 -7.91 16.78 -3.73
CA ILE A 114 -9.03 17.11 -4.61
C ILE A 114 -9.13 16.05 -5.71
N SER A 115 -7.99 15.68 -6.31
CA SER A 115 -7.89 14.62 -7.31
C SER A 115 -8.33 13.25 -6.76
N VAL A 116 -7.99 12.94 -5.51
CA VAL A 116 -8.43 11.71 -4.83
C VAL A 116 -9.95 11.69 -4.66
N ILE A 117 -10.57 12.81 -4.27
CA ILE A 117 -12.03 12.92 -4.14
C ILE A 117 -12.72 12.73 -5.49
N LEU A 118 -12.23 13.42 -6.53
CA LEU A 118 -12.77 13.31 -7.89
C LEU A 118 -12.64 11.88 -8.43
N MET A 119 -11.49 11.23 -8.19
CA MET A 119 -11.29 9.82 -8.52
C MET A 119 -12.33 8.94 -7.81
N GLY A 120 -12.55 9.13 -6.50
CA GLY A 120 -13.51 8.33 -5.73
C GLY A 120 -14.93 8.39 -6.32
N ILE A 121 -15.35 9.58 -6.78
CA ILE A 121 -16.64 9.78 -7.46
C ILE A 121 -16.68 9.02 -8.79
N VAL A 122 -15.66 9.19 -9.62
CA VAL A 122 -15.62 8.59 -10.97
C VAL A 122 -15.53 7.07 -10.89
N VAL A 123 -14.68 6.51 -10.04
CA VAL A 123 -14.55 5.06 -9.86
C VAL A 123 -15.87 4.45 -9.37
N SER A 124 -16.50 5.09 -8.38
CA SER A 124 -17.77 4.64 -7.79
C SER A 124 -18.95 4.68 -8.78
N LYS A 125 -19.03 5.73 -9.62
CA LYS A 125 -20.18 5.96 -10.51
C LYS A 125 -19.99 5.42 -11.93
N VAL A 126 -18.76 5.29 -12.43
CA VAL A 126 -18.49 4.90 -13.82
C VAL A 126 -17.92 3.49 -13.89
N TYR A 127 -16.83 3.21 -13.19
CA TYR A 127 -16.10 1.93 -13.34
C TYR A 127 -16.74 0.79 -12.56
N MET A 128 -17.11 1.00 -11.30
CA MET A 128 -17.70 -0.05 -10.46
C MET A 128 -18.99 -0.66 -11.05
N PRO A 129 -19.95 0.11 -11.60
CA PRO A 129 -21.15 -0.45 -12.22
C PRO A 129 -20.82 -1.37 -13.40
N VAL A 130 -19.80 -1.05 -14.20
CA VAL A 130 -19.36 -1.86 -15.34
C VAL A 130 -18.84 -3.21 -14.85
N PHE A 131 -17.87 -3.22 -13.93
CA PHE A 131 -17.30 -4.46 -13.40
C PHE A 131 -18.33 -5.30 -12.62
N SER A 132 -19.20 -4.65 -11.84
CA SER A 132 -20.25 -5.34 -11.09
C SER A 132 -21.30 -5.98 -12.00
N THR A 133 -21.61 -5.36 -13.14
CA THR A 133 -22.56 -5.88 -14.14
C THR A 133 -21.94 -7.03 -14.92
N LEU A 134 -20.71 -6.87 -15.39
CA LEU A 134 -20.03 -7.86 -16.24
C LEU A 134 -19.50 -9.07 -15.46
N ARG A 135 -19.30 -8.93 -14.14
CA ARG A 135 -18.85 -10.03 -13.25
C ARG A 135 -17.61 -10.77 -13.75
N VAL A 136 -16.66 -10.01 -14.28
CA VAL A 136 -15.40 -10.53 -14.82
C VAL A 136 -14.51 -11.13 -13.72
N SER A 137 -13.77 -12.17 -14.07
CA SER A 137 -12.79 -12.86 -13.20
C SER A 137 -11.49 -12.07 -13.03
N SER A 138 -11.18 -11.24 -14.02
CA SER A 138 -10.01 -10.37 -14.08
C SER A 138 -10.40 -9.04 -14.72
N SER A 139 -9.73 -7.97 -14.31
CA SER A 139 -9.82 -6.66 -14.95
C SER A 139 -9.53 -6.73 -16.46
N TYR A 140 -8.65 -7.63 -16.88
CA TYR A 140 -8.25 -7.78 -18.28
C TYR A 140 -9.26 -8.56 -19.13
N GLN A 141 -10.13 -9.37 -18.51
CA GLN A 141 -11.24 -10.03 -19.23
C GLN A 141 -12.21 -9.00 -19.83
N TYR A 142 -12.38 -7.84 -19.18
CA TYR A 142 -13.14 -6.73 -19.77
C TYR A 142 -12.55 -6.28 -21.12
N LEU A 143 -11.23 -6.20 -21.23
CA LEU A 143 -10.56 -5.80 -22.48
C LEU A 143 -10.77 -6.82 -23.59
N GLU A 144 -10.84 -8.12 -23.27
CA GLU A 144 -11.18 -9.13 -24.26
C GLU A 144 -12.62 -8.96 -24.78
N ILE A 145 -13.58 -8.76 -23.88
CA ILE A 145 -14.98 -8.56 -24.25
C ILE A 145 -15.11 -7.32 -25.16
N ARG A 146 -14.34 -6.27 -24.89
CA ARG A 146 -14.47 -4.99 -25.59
C ARG A 146 -13.63 -4.86 -26.87
N PHE A 147 -12.43 -5.44 -26.90
CA PHE A 147 -11.42 -5.23 -27.94
C PHE A 147 -10.79 -6.52 -28.49
N GLY A 148 -11.06 -7.67 -27.86
CA GLY A 148 -10.58 -8.97 -28.30
C GLY A 148 -9.39 -9.52 -27.48
N PRO A 149 -9.06 -10.81 -27.69
CA PRO A 149 -8.17 -11.58 -26.81
C PRO A 149 -6.70 -11.10 -26.84
N ASN A 150 -6.26 -10.50 -27.94
CA ASN A 150 -4.90 -9.96 -28.06
C ASN A 150 -4.65 -8.81 -27.07
N VAL A 151 -5.63 -7.91 -26.93
CA VAL A 151 -5.54 -6.77 -26.01
C VAL A 151 -5.50 -7.24 -24.56
N ARG A 152 -6.32 -8.24 -24.19
CA ARG A 152 -6.28 -8.88 -22.87
C ARG A 152 -4.90 -9.44 -22.57
N THR A 153 -4.31 -10.18 -23.51
CA THR A 153 -3.00 -10.82 -23.32
C THR A 153 -1.89 -9.78 -23.14
N ILE A 154 -1.86 -8.75 -24.00
CA ILE A 154 -0.86 -7.67 -23.91
C ILE A 154 -0.97 -6.94 -22.57
N ALA A 155 -2.18 -6.56 -22.17
CA ALA A 155 -2.41 -5.85 -20.91
C ALA A 155 -2.03 -6.70 -19.67
N ALA A 156 -2.35 -8.00 -19.70
CA ALA A 156 -1.98 -8.94 -18.64
C ALA A 156 -0.46 -9.11 -18.52
N VAL A 157 0.26 -9.25 -19.64
CA VAL A 157 1.72 -9.36 -19.64
C VAL A 157 2.36 -8.06 -19.12
N LEU A 158 1.90 -6.90 -19.60
CA LEU A 158 2.39 -5.60 -19.12
C LEU A 158 2.16 -5.42 -17.61
N PHE A 159 1.02 -5.89 -17.10
CA PHE A 159 0.75 -5.87 -15.67
C PHE A 159 1.72 -6.75 -14.87
N VAL A 160 1.97 -7.98 -15.33
CA VAL A 160 2.90 -8.90 -14.65
C VAL A 160 4.32 -8.32 -14.65
N VAL A 161 4.79 -7.78 -15.77
CA VAL A 161 6.09 -7.10 -15.87
C VAL A 161 6.16 -5.89 -14.93
N LYS A 162 5.11 -5.04 -14.93
CA LYS A 162 5.01 -3.92 -14.00
C LYS A 162 5.12 -4.39 -12.55
N MET A 163 4.42 -5.47 -12.18
CA MET A 163 4.46 -5.99 -10.81
C MET A 163 5.85 -6.49 -10.44
N ILE A 164 6.55 -7.21 -11.34
CA ILE A 164 7.93 -7.66 -11.10
C ILE A 164 8.87 -6.48 -10.81
N ILE A 165 8.73 -5.37 -11.54
CA ILE A 165 9.57 -4.17 -11.34
C ILE A 165 9.16 -3.41 -10.07
N TYR A 166 7.88 -3.38 -9.74
CA TYR A 166 7.35 -2.59 -8.64
C TYR A 166 7.55 -3.24 -7.26
N MET A 167 7.46 -4.57 -7.15
CA MET A 167 7.58 -5.27 -5.86
C MET A 167 8.92 -5.00 -5.11
N PRO A 168 10.10 -4.96 -5.76
CA PRO A 168 11.35 -4.59 -5.12
C PRO A 168 11.30 -3.21 -4.45
N ILE A 169 10.74 -2.22 -5.15
CA ILE A 169 10.62 -0.84 -4.66
C ILE A 169 9.76 -0.79 -3.39
N VAL A 170 8.66 -1.55 -3.38
CA VAL A 170 7.73 -1.64 -2.23
C VAL A 170 8.43 -2.18 -0.98
N VAL A 171 9.38 -3.10 -1.11
CA VAL A 171 10.13 -3.68 0.01
C VAL A 171 11.35 -2.82 0.39
N TYR A 172 11.95 -2.16 -0.58
CA TYR A 172 13.14 -1.34 -0.37
C TYR A 172 12.86 -0.13 0.54
N VAL A 173 11.77 0.60 0.27
CA VAL A 173 11.41 1.82 1.04
C VAL A 173 11.29 1.57 2.55
N PRO A 174 10.49 0.60 3.05
CA PRO A 174 10.43 0.30 4.48
C PRO A 174 11.76 -0.22 5.04
N ALA A 175 12.53 -0.99 4.25
CA ALA A 175 13.84 -1.48 4.66
C ALA A 175 14.87 -0.34 4.81
N LEU A 176 14.80 0.69 3.97
CA LEU A 176 15.62 1.91 4.08
C LEU A 176 15.28 2.69 5.37
N ALA A 177 14.00 2.84 5.69
CA ALA A 177 13.58 3.44 6.96
C ALA A 177 14.04 2.63 8.18
N PHE A 178 13.96 1.29 8.11
CA PHE A 178 14.46 0.41 9.15
C PHE A 178 15.96 0.53 9.36
N ASN A 179 16.71 0.59 8.25
CA ASN A 179 18.15 0.76 8.29
C ASN A 179 18.54 2.09 8.95
N GLN A 180 17.82 3.18 8.66
CA GLN A 180 18.10 4.49 9.26
C GLN A 180 18.03 4.46 10.80
N VAL A 181 17.12 3.66 11.38
CA VAL A 181 16.87 3.65 12.83
C VAL A 181 17.56 2.50 13.58
N THR A 182 17.87 1.40 12.88
CA THR A 182 18.49 0.20 13.49
C THR A 182 19.92 -0.07 13.05
N GLY A 183 20.36 0.51 11.93
CA GLY A 183 21.63 0.17 11.27
C GLY A 183 21.63 -1.21 10.59
N ILE A 184 20.54 -1.99 10.68
CA ILE A 184 20.47 -3.33 10.08
C ILE A 184 20.48 -3.19 8.56
N ASN A 185 21.30 -4.01 7.90
CA ASN A 185 21.51 -3.96 6.47
C ASN A 185 20.18 -4.15 5.69
N ILE A 186 19.95 -3.26 4.72
CA ILE A 186 18.73 -3.21 3.89
C ILE A 186 18.47 -4.56 3.21
N TYR A 187 19.51 -5.22 2.66
CA TYR A 187 19.38 -6.49 1.96
C TYR A 187 18.89 -7.63 2.87
N ILE A 188 19.36 -7.66 4.13
CA ILE A 188 18.92 -8.65 5.12
C ILE A 188 17.46 -8.40 5.47
N THR A 189 17.11 -7.15 5.80
CA THR A 189 15.74 -6.77 6.16
C THR A 189 14.77 -7.07 5.02
N SER A 190 15.09 -6.66 3.80
CA SER A 190 14.28 -6.93 2.62
C SER A 190 14.08 -8.43 2.39
N SER A 191 15.14 -9.23 2.50
CA SER A 191 15.06 -10.69 2.31
C SER A 191 14.14 -11.36 3.33
N VAL A 192 14.28 -11.02 4.61
CA VAL A 192 13.45 -11.56 5.70
C VAL A 192 11.99 -11.17 5.52
N VAL A 193 11.74 -9.89 5.20
CA VAL A 193 10.38 -9.35 5.02
C VAL A 193 9.70 -10.00 3.81
N SER A 194 10.39 -10.10 2.67
CA SER A 194 9.86 -10.79 1.49
C SER A 194 9.53 -12.25 1.80
N LEU A 195 10.41 -12.98 2.52
CA LEU A 195 10.16 -14.36 2.92
C LEU A 195 8.89 -14.50 3.76
N ILE A 196 8.72 -13.63 4.77
CA ILE A 196 7.53 -13.63 5.64
C ILE A 196 6.26 -13.41 4.82
N VAL A 197 6.28 -12.44 3.89
CA VAL A 197 5.15 -12.15 3.01
C VAL A 197 4.80 -13.31 2.12
N VAL A 198 5.79 -13.95 1.49
CA VAL A 198 5.57 -15.15 0.66
C VAL A 198 4.88 -16.24 1.47
N ILE A 199 5.37 -16.52 2.68
CA ILE A 199 4.81 -17.56 3.55
C ILE A 199 3.34 -17.28 3.86
N TYR A 200 3.01 -16.11 4.42
CA TYR A 200 1.62 -15.85 4.84
C TYR A 200 0.67 -15.67 3.66
N THR A 201 1.16 -15.20 2.50
CA THR A 201 0.34 -15.04 1.28
C THR A 201 -0.05 -16.40 0.68
N ILE A 202 0.89 -17.36 0.66
CA ILE A 202 0.64 -18.73 0.19
C ILE A 202 -0.36 -19.46 1.08
N LEU A 203 -0.28 -19.24 2.40
CA LEU A 203 -1.14 -19.90 3.37
C LEU A 203 -2.56 -19.32 3.41
N GLY A 204 -2.70 -18.00 3.38
CA GLY A 204 -3.93 -17.33 3.79
C GLY A 204 -4.94 -16.95 2.70
N GLY A 205 -4.50 -16.75 1.44
CA GLY A 205 -5.37 -16.26 0.36
C GLY A 205 -5.96 -14.88 0.63
N ILE A 206 -6.94 -14.43 -0.18
CA ILE A 206 -7.45 -13.03 -0.09
C ILE A 206 -8.11 -12.71 1.25
N LYS A 207 -8.77 -13.68 1.91
CA LYS A 207 -9.42 -13.46 3.21
C LYS A 207 -8.41 -13.13 4.31
N ALA A 208 -7.27 -13.81 4.32
CA ALA A 208 -6.19 -13.51 5.27
C ALA A 208 -5.56 -12.17 4.96
N VAL A 209 -5.26 -11.89 3.69
CA VAL A 209 -4.68 -10.61 3.23
C VAL A 209 -5.54 -9.44 3.68
N VAL A 210 -6.87 -9.50 3.43
CA VAL A 210 -7.78 -8.44 3.88
C VAL A 210 -7.78 -8.29 5.40
N GLN A 211 -7.68 -9.38 6.16
CA GLN A 211 -7.66 -9.30 7.61
C GLN A 211 -6.34 -8.73 8.16
N THR A 212 -5.19 -9.09 7.58
CA THR A 212 -3.89 -8.49 7.94
C THR A 212 -3.86 -7.01 7.60
N ASP A 213 -4.42 -6.64 6.44
CA ASP A 213 -4.45 -5.26 5.95
C ASP A 213 -5.20 -4.32 6.90
N ILE A 214 -6.28 -4.78 7.55
CA ILE A 214 -7.03 -3.97 8.53
C ILE A 214 -6.10 -3.52 9.65
N TRP A 215 -5.38 -4.46 10.25
CA TRP A 215 -4.51 -4.20 11.37
C TRP A 215 -3.30 -3.37 10.97
N GLN A 216 -2.69 -3.68 9.83
CA GLN A 216 -1.59 -2.90 9.25
C GLN A 216 -2.01 -1.46 8.99
N THR A 217 -3.22 -1.23 8.47
CA THR A 217 -3.75 0.12 8.26
C THR A 217 -3.95 0.86 9.58
N PHE A 218 -4.49 0.21 10.62
CA PHE A 218 -4.63 0.86 11.91
C PHE A 218 -3.28 1.28 12.50
N VAL A 219 -2.28 0.38 12.47
CA VAL A 219 -0.92 0.67 12.94
C VAL A 219 -0.30 1.82 12.14
N MET A 220 -0.50 1.84 10.82
CA MET A 220 -0.05 2.91 9.93
C MET A 220 -0.68 4.27 10.28
N PHE A 221 -2.00 4.33 10.48
CA PHE A 221 -2.70 5.57 10.87
C PHE A 221 -2.28 6.05 12.26
N ILE A 222 -2.22 5.14 13.24
CA ILE A 222 -1.80 5.49 14.60
C ILE A 222 -0.35 6.01 14.57
N GLY A 223 0.54 5.36 13.83
CA GLY A 223 1.94 5.77 13.68
C GLY A 223 2.07 7.20 13.17
N ILE A 224 1.42 7.55 12.06
CA ILE A 224 1.52 8.92 11.50
C ILE A 224 0.82 9.96 12.39
N ILE A 225 -0.34 9.62 12.97
CA ILE A 225 -1.11 10.55 13.83
C ILE A 225 -0.31 10.88 15.08
N VAL A 226 0.30 9.89 15.74
CA VAL A 226 1.12 10.09 16.93
C VAL A 226 2.32 10.98 16.61
N VAL A 227 3.03 10.73 15.50
CA VAL A 227 4.17 11.55 15.08
C VAL A 227 3.74 13.00 14.82
N VAL A 228 2.60 13.21 14.17
CA VAL A 228 2.07 14.56 13.92
C VAL A 228 1.69 15.27 15.21
N ILE A 229 0.94 14.61 16.10
CA ILE A 229 0.51 15.22 17.37
C ILE A 229 1.72 15.62 18.22
N LEU A 230 2.68 14.71 18.40
CA LEU A 230 3.89 14.99 19.17
C LEU A 230 4.74 16.08 18.51
N GLY A 231 4.83 16.08 17.18
CA GLY A 231 5.52 17.14 16.43
C GLY A 231 4.90 18.51 16.64
N VAL A 232 3.56 18.62 16.62
CA VAL A 232 2.85 19.89 16.89
C VAL A 232 3.11 20.38 18.31
N ILE A 233 3.05 19.47 19.30
CA ILE A 233 3.34 19.81 20.69
C ILE A 233 4.77 20.34 20.82
N TRP A 234 5.73 19.67 20.18
CA TRP A 234 7.14 20.07 20.21
C TRP A 234 7.41 21.40 19.51
N ALA A 235 6.71 21.67 18.40
CA ALA A 235 6.80 22.92 17.66
C ALA A 235 6.11 24.12 18.38
N GLY A 236 5.44 23.89 19.51
CA GLY A 236 4.70 24.93 20.25
C GLY A 236 3.33 25.26 19.66
N GLY A 237 2.75 24.35 18.87
CA GLY A 237 1.43 24.47 18.26
C GLY A 237 1.47 24.60 16.73
N PHE A 238 0.28 24.68 16.11
CA PHE A 238 0.16 24.80 14.65
C PHE A 238 0.65 26.15 14.10
N GLY A 239 0.47 27.23 14.87
CA GLY A 239 0.83 28.59 14.44
C GLY A 239 2.30 28.73 14.03
N PRO A 240 3.26 28.39 14.92
CA PRO A 240 4.68 28.43 14.58
C PRO A 240 5.05 27.60 13.35
N VAL A 241 4.49 26.39 13.20
CA VAL A 241 4.77 25.51 12.05
C VAL A 241 4.38 26.17 10.73
N PHE A 242 3.18 26.74 10.64
CA PHE A 242 2.73 27.42 9.43
C PHE A 242 3.50 28.73 9.19
N GLN A 243 3.83 29.46 10.25
CA GLN A 243 4.62 30.68 10.14
C GLN A 243 6.02 30.39 9.56
N HIS A 244 6.76 29.46 10.16
CA HIS A 244 8.09 29.11 9.68
C HIS A 244 8.05 28.48 8.28
N ALA A 245 7.02 27.68 7.97
CA ALA A 245 6.81 27.17 6.63
C ALA A 245 6.54 28.29 5.60
N ALA A 246 5.80 29.34 5.98
CA ALA A 246 5.56 30.48 5.09
C ALA A 246 6.83 31.30 4.88
N GLU A 247 7.57 31.61 5.96
CA GLU A 247 8.85 32.32 5.91
C GLU A 247 9.90 31.54 5.08
N GLY A 248 9.89 30.22 5.19
CA GLY A 248 10.75 29.31 4.43
C GLY A 248 10.27 29.00 3.00
N GLY A 249 9.22 29.68 2.52
CA GLY A 249 8.71 29.51 1.16
C GLY A 249 8.10 28.13 0.87
N ARG A 250 7.61 27.42 1.88
CA ARG A 250 6.97 26.10 1.74
C ARG A 250 5.46 26.16 1.54
N ILE A 251 4.81 27.27 1.87
CA ILE A 251 3.37 27.44 1.66
C ILE A 251 3.12 27.94 0.23
N ILE A 252 2.94 27.01 -0.71
CA ILE A 252 2.75 27.28 -2.14
C ILE A 252 1.55 26.47 -2.65
N PHE A 253 0.33 26.81 -2.23
CA PHE A 253 -0.83 26.02 -2.69
C PHE A 253 -1.15 26.22 -4.17
N ALA A 254 -1.09 27.46 -4.66
CA ALA A 254 -1.58 27.81 -6.00
C ALA A 254 -0.44 28.26 -6.94
N ASN A 255 0.48 27.36 -7.29
CA ASN A 255 1.38 27.59 -8.42
C ASN A 255 0.62 27.37 -9.74
N ILE A 256 -0.05 28.40 -10.26
CA ILE A 256 -0.96 28.32 -11.43
C ILE A 256 -0.19 28.30 -12.77
N THR A 257 1.14 28.21 -12.74
CA THR A 257 1.98 28.20 -13.93
C THR A 257 1.61 27.04 -14.86
N PRO A 258 1.33 27.28 -16.16
CA PRO A 258 0.98 26.22 -17.12
C PRO A 258 2.22 25.49 -17.68
N SER A 259 3.42 25.80 -17.17
CA SER A 259 4.68 25.25 -17.66
C SER A 259 4.77 23.74 -17.37
N PRO A 260 5.10 22.91 -18.37
CA PRO A 260 5.33 21.48 -18.17
C PRO A 260 6.70 21.19 -17.53
N TYR A 261 7.57 22.19 -17.38
CA TYR A 261 8.89 22.04 -16.75
C TYR A 261 8.85 22.16 -15.23
N GLU A 262 7.76 22.65 -14.67
CA GLU A 262 7.56 22.76 -13.22
C GLU A 262 7.28 21.40 -12.61
N ARG A 263 7.96 21.08 -11.49
CA ARG A 263 7.81 19.78 -10.81
C ARG A 263 6.35 19.51 -10.40
N GLN A 264 5.71 20.49 -9.78
CA GLN A 264 4.32 20.43 -9.32
C GLN A 264 3.61 21.78 -9.52
N SER A 265 2.93 21.95 -10.66
CA SER A 265 1.97 23.04 -10.82
C SER A 265 0.58 22.64 -10.32
N PHE A 266 -0.28 23.62 -10.06
CA PHE A 266 -1.69 23.41 -9.74
C PHE A 266 -2.37 22.49 -10.76
N TRP A 267 -2.09 22.71 -12.04
CA TRP A 267 -2.64 21.91 -13.15
C TRP A 267 -2.09 20.48 -13.17
N ALA A 268 -0.78 20.31 -12.96
CA ALA A 268 -0.15 19.00 -12.93
C ALA A 268 -0.70 18.15 -11.78
N VAL A 269 -0.82 18.73 -10.58
CA VAL A 269 -1.36 18.02 -9.40
C VAL A 269 -2.83 17.71 -9.59
N LEU A 270 -3.65 18.68 -10.03
CA LEU A 270 -5.09 18.47 -10.14
C LEU A 270 -5.45 17.51 -11.28
N ILE A 271 -5.04 17.85 -12.51
CA ILE A 271 -5.40 17.11 -13.73
C ILE A 271 -4.58 15.82 -13.81
N GLY A 272 -3.25 15.95 -13.72
CA GLY A 272 -2.34 14.80 -13.77
C GLY A 272 -2.59 13.84 -12.62
N GLY A 273 -2.76 14.36 -11.40
CA GLY A 273 -3.15 13.57 -10.24
C GLY A 273 -4.51 12.91 -10.40
N PHE A 274 -5.51 13.57 -10.98
CA PHE A 274 -6.83 12.97 -11.21
C PHE A 274 -6.73 11.77 -12.15
N PHE A 275 -6.03 11.91 -13.28
CA PHE A 275 -5.85 10.81 -14.22
C PHE A 275 -4.98 9.69 -13.66
N TYR A 276 -3.92 10.03 -12.91
CA TYR A 276 -3.04 9.05 -12.26
C TYR A 276 -3.79 8.23 -11.20
N TRP A 277 -4.47 8.90 -10.28
CA TRP A 277 -5.26 8.21 -9.26
C TRP A 277 -6.39 7.42 -9.89
N THR A 278 -7.10 7.98 -10.88
CA THR A 278 -8.19 7.26 -11.54
C THR A 278 -7.69 6.04 -12.30
N SER A 279 -6.62 6.14 -13.12
CA SER A 279 -6.10 4.99 -13.87
C SER A 279 -5.65 3.87 -12.94
N TYR A 280 -5.02 4.21 -11.83
CA TYR A 280 -4.51 3.23 -10.89
C TYR A 280 -5.63 2.59 -10.05
N ASN A 281 -6.64 3.35 -9.64
CA ASN A 281 -7.70 2.87 -8.75
C ASN A 281 -8.90 2.24 -9.48
N SER A 282 -9.10 2.57 -10.76
CA SER A 282 -10.28 2.11 -11.53
C SER A 282 -10.14 0.69 -12.07
N VAL A 283 -8.98 0.36 -12.65
CA VAL A 283 -8.80 -0.83 -13.50
C VAL A 283 -7.71 -1.79 -13.02
N THR A 284 -6.90 -1.42 -12.03
CA THR A 284 -5.86 -2.32 -11.52
C THR A 284 -6.49 -3.55 -10.88
N GLN A 285 -5.90 -4.73 -11.13
CA GLN A 285 -6.40 -5.99 -10.59
C GLN A 285 -6.60 -5.96 -9.07
N ALA A 286 -5.70 -5.33 -8.32
CA ALA A 286 -5.78 -5.18 -6.86
C ALA A 286 -7.04 -4.45 -6.38
N MET A 287 -7.54 -3.47 -7.15
CA MET A 287 -8.79 -2.78 -6.83
C MET A 287 -10.00 -3.59 -7.25
N VAL A 288 -9.99 -4.04 -8.51
CA VAL A 288 -11.12 -4.76 -9.10
C VAL A 288 -11.45 -6.00 -8.27
N GLN A 289 -10.42 -6.77 -7.88
CA GLN A 289 -10.57 -7.97 -7.07
C GLN A 289 -11.25 -7.69 -5.71
N ARG A 290 -10.96 -6.56 -5.08
CA ARG A 290 -11.48 -6.19 -3.75
C ARG A 290 -12.92 -5.74 -3.81
N TYR A 291 -13.29 -4.80 -4.66
CA TYR A 291 -14.69 -4.37 -4.68
C TYR A 291 -15.62 -5.43 -5.30
N MET A 292 -15.10 -6.35 -6.11
CA MET A 292 -15.85 -7.53 -6.59
C MET A 292 -16.03 -8.61 -5.51
N SER A 293 -15.24 -8.58 -4.43
CA SER A 293 -15.41 -9.44 -3.24
C SER A 293 -16.59 -9.01 -2.34
N LEU A 294 -17.23 -7.88 -2.64
CA LEU A 294 -18.43 -7.42 -1.95
C LEU A 294 -19.69 -7.95 -2.64
N PRO A 295 -20.76 -8.20 -1.87
CA PRO A 295 -21.94 -8.88 -2.40
C PRO A 295 -22.81 -7.99 -3.30
N THR A 296 -22.75 -6.67 -3.15
CA THR A 296 -23.58 -5.73 -3.91
C THR A 296 -22.80 -4.50 -4.36
N LEU A 297 -23.22 -3.88 -5.47
CA LEU A 297 -22.65 -2.64 -5.98
C LEU A 297 -22.72 -1.51 -4.95
N GLN A 298 -23.83 -1.38 -4.23
CA GLN A 298 -23.98 -0.37 -3.17
C GLN A 298 -22.91 -0.53 -2.08
N LYS A 299 -22.63 -1.77 -1.66
CA LYS A 299 -21.59 -2.07 -0.67
C LYS A 299 -20.20 -1.78 -1.23
N ALA A 300 -19.94 -2.08 -2.51
CA ALA A 300 -18.72 -1.69 -3.21
C ALA A 300 -18.53 -0.16 -3.22
N GLN A 301 -19.57 0.60 -3.55
CA GLN A 301 -19.53 2.07 -3.53
C GLN A 301 -19.30 2.64 -2.12
N GLN A 302 -19.93 2.05 -1.09
CA GLN A 302 -19.66 2.41 0.30
C GLN A 302 -18.19 2.16 0.68
N SER A 303 -17.60 1.05 0.24
CA SER A 303 -16.18 0.77 0.51
C SER A 303 -15.25 1.79 -0.16
N MET A 304 -15.60 2.27 -1.36
CA MET A 304 -14.86 3.30 -2.08
C MET A 304 -14.94 4.66 -1.40
N ILE A 305 -16.09 5.00 -0.82
CA ILE A 305 -16.27 6.24 -0.04
C ILE A 305 -15.36 6.22 1.21
N ILE A 306 -15.40 5.12 1.97
CA ILE A 306 -14.54 4.98 3.16
C ILE A 306 -13.06 5.05 2.78
N PHE A 307 -12.66 4.37 1.70
CA PHE A 307 -11.31 4.44 1.15
C PHE A 307 -10.90 5.88 0.80
N THR A 308 -11.76 6.59 0.07
CA THR A 308 -11.49 7.97 -0.39
C THR A 308 -11.30 8.92 0.80
N ILE A 309 -12.21 8.88 1.78
CA ILE A 309 -12.11 9.69 3.00
C ILE A 309 -10.83 9.37 3.76
N SER A 310 -10.54 8.08 3.95
CA SER A 310 -9.34 7.63 4.67
C SER A 310 -8.06 8.06 3.96
N ALA A 311 -8.02 7.99 2.63
CA ALA A 311 -6.88 8.43 1.83
C ALA A 311 -6.66 9.94 1.92
N VAL A 312 -7.72 10.75 1.83
CA VAL A 312 -7.64 12.21 2.00
C VAL A 312 -7.08 12.58 3.37
N ILE A 313 -7.59 11.94 4.44
CA ILE A 313 -7.14 12.17 5.81
C ILE A 313 -5.67 11.80 5.95
N PHE A 314 -5.29 10.59 5.51
CA PHE A 314 -3.93 10.09 5.66
C PHE A 314 -2.90 10.91 4.89
N VAL A 315 -3.19 11.23 3.62
CA VAL A 315 -2.32 12.08 2.80
C VAL A 315 -2.16 13.45 3.43
N SER A 316 -3.22 14.01 4.02
CA SER A 316 -3.13 15.29 4.73
C SER A 316 -2.22 15.21 5.96
N PHE A 317 -2.29 14.13 6.74
CA PHE A 317 -1.35 13.90 7.84
C PHE A 317 0.11 13.78 7.35
N CYS A 318 0.34 13.09 6.23
CA CYS A 318 1.68 13.00 5.64
C CYS A 318 2.19 14.34 5.13
N CYS A 319 1.34 15.12 4.45
CA CYS A 319 1.71 16.45 3.99
C CYS A 319 2.07 17.36 5.17
N PHE A 320 1.27 17.33 6.23
CA PHE A 320 1.53 18.11 7.42
C PHE A 320 2.78 17.64 8.17
N ALA A 321 3.06 16.33 8.21
CA ALA A 321 4.32 15.81 8.72
C ALA A 321 5.53 16.39 7.97
N GLY A 322 5.44 16.61 6.66
CA GLY A 322 6.50 17.28 5.91
C GLY A 322 6.74 18.74 6.33
N LEU A 323 5.69 19.46 6.71
CA LEU A 323 5.83 20.81 7.30
C LEU A 323 6.49 20.78 8.68
N LEU A 324 6.19 19.77 9.49
CA LEU A 324 6.84 19.56 10.80
C LEU A 324 8.34 19.25 10.64
N ILE A 325 8.69 18.38 9.68
CA ILE A 325 10.09 18.11 9.33
C ILE A 325 10.77 19.41 8.89
N PHE A 326 10.09 20.24 8.08
CA PHE A 326 10.63 21.53 7.65
C PHE A 326 10.86 22.47 8.83
N ASP A 327 9.88 22.62 9.71
CA ASP A 327 9.99 23.45 10.92
C ASP A 327 11.22 23.06 11.77
N TYR A 328 11.45 21.75 11.92
CA TYR A 328 12.57 21.20 12.68
C TYR A 328 13.94 21.44 12.02
N TYR A 329 14.05 21.17 10.71
CA TYR A 329 15.32 21.25 9.97
C TYR A 329 15.55 22.55 9.18
N ARG A 330 14.71 23.58 9.35
CA ARG A 330 14.78 24.83 8.56
C ARG A 330 16.16 25.51 8.53
N ASN A 331 16.95 25.33 9.59
CA ASN A 331 18.28 25.94 9.71
C ASN A 331 19.44 24.97 9.44
N CYS A 332 19.15 23.68 9.28
CA CYS A 332 20.15 22.62 9.16
C CYS A 332 19.54 21.45 8.41
N ASP A 333 19.76 21.42 7.10
CA ASP A 333 19.27 20.34 6.25
C ASP A 333 20.06 19.04 6.52
N PRO A 334 19.40 17.95 6.95
CA PRO A 334 20.07 16.70 7.28
C PRO A 334 20.76 16.05 6.07
N LEU A 335 20.29 16.31 4.84
CA LEU A 335 20.93 15.78 3.63
C LEU A 335 22.28 16.49 3.39
N SER A 336 22.29 17.83 3.46
CA SER A 336 23.49 18.64 3.25
C SER A 336 24.62 18.34 4.24
N ILE A 337 24.30 17.95 5.48
CA ILE A 337 25.30 17.60 6.50
C ILE A 337 25.62 16.10 6.54
N GLY A 338 25.07 15.30 5.61
CA GLY A 338 25.35 13.87 5.49
C GLY A 338 24.76 12.99 6.59
N LEU A 339 23.74 13.47 7.32
CA LEU A 339 23.00 12.66 8.31
C LEU A 339 22.10 11.61 7.64
N ILE A 340 21.64 11.92 6.43
CA ILE A 340 20.86 11.02 5.58
C ILE A 340 21.50 10.95 4.20
N SER A 341 21.27 9.84 3.51
CA SER A 341 21.71 9.62 2.13
C SER A 341 20.59 9.82 1.11
N ASN A 342 19.34 9.75 1.56
CA ASN A 342 18.16 9.81 0.72
C ASN A 342 17.03 10.59 1.43
N ASN A 343 16.27 11.36 0.66
CA ASN A 343 15.12 12.12 1.14
C ASN A 343 14.04 11.25 1.83
N ASP A 344 13.88 9.98 1.44
CA ASP A 344 12.93 9.07 2.09
C ASP A 344 13.29 8.76 3.56
N GLN A 345 14.53 9.08 3.97
CA GLN A 345 15.01 8.93 5.34
C GLN A 345 14.65 10.14 6.23
N LEU A 346 14.10 11.23 5.68
CA LEU A 346 13.74 12.45 6.42
C LEU A 346 12.74 12.21 7.54
N LEU A 347 11.66 11.48 7.28
CA LEU A 347 10.66 11.21 8.31
C LEU A 347 11.20 10.24 9.39
N PRO A 348 11.86 9.11 9.06
CA PRO A 348 12.46 8.24 10.06
C PRO A 348 13.47 8.96 10.97
N ILE A 349 14.37 9.77 10.41
CA ILE A 349 15.35 10.50 11.22
C ILE A 349 14.68 11.55 12.11
N TYR A 350 13.67 12.26 11.59
CA TYR A 350 12.87 13.20 12.37
C TYR A 350 12.19 12.53 13.57
N VAL A 351 11.57 11.35 13.36
CA VAL A 351 10.91 10.57 14.43
C VAL A 351 11.93 10.17 15.49
N MET A 352 13.10 9.68 15.11
CA MET A 352 14.14 9.32 16.09
C MET A 352 14.62 10.53 16.89
N GLN A 353 14.83 11.68 16.25
CA GLN A 353 15.35 12.86 16.93
C GLN A 353 14.32 13.59 17.80
N THR A 354 13.04 13.50 17.46
CA THR A 354 11.97 14.17 18.22
C THR A 354 11.40 13.31 19.34
N VAL A 355 11.16 12.03 19.07
CA VAL A 355 10.43 11.13 19.97
C VAL A 355 11.16 9.83 20.27
N GLY A 356 12.44 9.70 19.89
CA GLY A 356 13.25 8.50 20.17
C GLY A 356 13.43 8.19 21.66
N HIS A 357 13.31 9.20 22.54
CA HIS A 357 13.31 9.01 23.98
C HIS A 357 12.03 8.34 24.51
N LEU A 358 10.94 8.38 23.74
CA LEU A 358 9.67 7.72 24.06
C LEU A 358 9.68 6.29 23.51
N GLN A 359 10.25 5.38 24.29
CA GLN A 359 10.41 3.97 23.91
C GLN A 359 9.08 3.35 23.43
N GLY A 360 9.11 2.68 22.28
CA GLY A 360 7.96 2.05 21.63
C GLY A 360 7.29 2.90 20.55
N ILE A 361 7.42 4.24 20.59
CA ILE A 361 6.85 5.12 19.56
C ILE A 361 7.60 5.00 18.22
N PRO A 362 8.95 5.03 18.18
CA PRO A 362 9.68 4.71 16.95
C PRO A 362 9.36 3.33 16.39
N GLY A 363 9.24 2.31 17.25
CA GLY A 363 8.82 0.97 16.89
C GLY A 363 7.44 0.94 16.25
N LEU A 364 6.47 1.65 16.82
CA LEU A 364 5.12 1.80 16.28
C LEU A 364 5.11 2.49 14.91
N PHE A 365 5.90 3.55 14.74
CA PHE A 365 6.02 4.27 13.47
C PHE A 365 6.57 3.35 12.37
N ILE A 366 7.69 2.68 12.63
CA ILE A 366 8.30 1.73 11.68
C ILE A 366 7.37 0.55 11.41
N ALA A 367 6.68 0.04 12.42
CA ALA A 367 5.63 -0.96 12.23
C ALA A 367 4.57 -0.45 11.24
N GLY A 368 4.14 0.81 11.32
CA GLY A 368 3.23 1.41 10.35
C GLY A 368 3.77 1.41 8.92
N VAL A 369 5.04 1.84 8.74
CA VAL A 369 5.72 1.86 7.44
C VAL A 369 5.83 0.46 6.83
N PHE A 370 6.21 -0.54 7.63
CA PHE A 370 6.24 -1.93 7.18
C PHE A 370 4.84 -2.49 6.93
N GLY A 371 3.86 -2.19 7.77
CA GLY A 371 2.48 -2.62 7.58
C GLY A 371 1.95 -2.24 6.20
N ALA A 372 2.21 -1.00 5.78
CA ALA A 372 1.88 -0.52 4.44
C ALA A 372 2.60 -1.32 3.33
N GLY A 373 3.92 -1.51 3.45
CA GLY A 373 4.71 -2.27 2.48
C GLY A 373 4.32 -3.76 2.39
N LEU A 374 4.10 -4.40 3.53
CA LEU A 374 3.66 -5.80 3.65
C LEU A 374 2.29 -6.01 2.96
N SER A 375 1.35 -5.09 3.18
CA SER A 375 0.04 -5.12 2.51
C SER A 375 0.20 -5.04 0.99
N THR A 376 0.92 -4.02 0.49
CA THR A 376 1.15 -3.82 -0.95
C THR A 376 1.88 -5.01 -1.60
N LEU A 377 2.86 -5.61 -0.91
CA LEU A 377 3.60 -6.76 -1.43
C LEU A 377 2.71 -8.00 -1.54
N SER A 378 1.93 -8.29 -0.49
CA SER A 378 1.05 -9.46 -0.46
C SER A 378 -0.06 -9.41 -1.52
N ILE A 379 -0.67 -8.23 -1.74
CA ILE A 379 -1.66 -8.06 -2.80
C ILE A 379 -1.01 -8.13 -4.19
N GLY A 380 0.20 -7.58 -4.34
CA GLY A 380 0.94 -7.61 -5.60
C GLY A 380 1.22 -9.04 -6.06
N PHE A 381 1.70 -9.89 -5.15
CA PHE A 381 1.88 -11.31 -5.40
C PHE A 381 0.58 -12.04 -5.71
N ASN A 382 -0.49 -11.77 -4.95
CA ASN A 382 -1.78 -12.41 -5.19
C ASN A 382 -2.37 -12.03 -6.55
N CYS A 383 -2.38 -10.75 -6.90
CA CYS A 383 -2.93 -10.26 -8.16
C CYS A 383 -2.14 -10.75 -9.36
N ALA A 384 -0.81 -10.77 -9.28
CA ALA A 384 0.00 -11.28 -10.37
C ALA A 384 -0.17 -12.79 -10.56
N ALA A 385 -0.24 -13.57 -9.48
CA ALA A 385 -0.58 -14.99 -9.56
C ALA A 385 -1.97 -15.24 -10.15
N LEU A 386 -2.95 -14.39 -9.82
CA LEU A 386 -4.30 -14.45 -10.39
C LEU A 386 -4.30 -14.14 -11.89
N VAL A 387 -3.60 -13.09 -12.32
CA VAL A 387 -3.50 -12.69 -13.74
C VAL A 387 -2.78 -13.75 -14.55
N ILE A 388 -1.70 -14.33 -14.02
CA ILE A 388 -0.99 -15.45 -14.67
C ILE A 388 -1.93 -16.65 -14.85
N LEU A 389 -2.70 -17.01 -13.82
CA LEU A 389 -3.65 -18.13 -13.93
C LEU A 389 -4.79 -17.84 -14.92
N GLN A 390 -5.49 -16.71 -14.78
CA GLN A 390 -6.71 -16.44 -15.53
C GLN A 390 -6.45 -15.91 -16.93
N ASP A 391 -5.55 -14.95 -17.05
CA ASP A 391 -5.36 -14.22 -18.30
C ASP A 391 -4.31 -14.88 -19.18
N ILE A 392 -3.26 -15.46 -18.61
CA ILE A 392 -2.19 -16.08 -19.40
C ILE A 392 -2.47 -17.57 -19.62
N VAL A 393 -2.59 -18.37 -18.56
CA VAL A 393 -2.72 -19.83 -18.68
C VAL A 393 -4.08 -20.24 -19.24
N ARG A 394 -5.17 -19.70 -18.70
CA ARG A 394 -6.52 -20.08 -19.12
C ARG A 394 -7.01 -19.36 -20.37
N ALA A 395 -6.76 -18.07 -20.51
CA ALA A 395 -7.26 -17.32 -21.67
C ALA A 395 -6.30 -17.38 -22.86
N SER A 396 -5.02 -17.01 -22.70
CA SER A 396 -4.07 -17.03 -23.82
C SER A 396 -3.69 -18.45 -24.26
N PHE A 397 -3.29 -19.32 -23.33
CA PHE A 397 -2.88 -20.69 -23.65
C PHE A 397 -4.04 -21.70 -23.70
N LYS A 398 -5.26 -21.31 -23.33
CA LYS A 398 -6.46 -22.16 -23.32
C LYS A 398 -6.32 -23.46 -22.51
N VAL A 399 -5.46 -23.46 -21.49
CA VAL A 399 -5.22 -24.63 -20.65
C VAL A 399 -6.21 -24.67 -19.49
N LYS A 400 -7.03 -25.73 -19.44
CA LYS A 400 -7.92 -26.01 -18.30
C LYS A 400 -7.18 -26.84 -17.26
N LEU A 401 -6.71 -26.18 -16.20
CA LEU A 401 -6.07 -26.83 -15.08
C LEU A 401 -7.09 -27.39 -14.08
N SER A 402 -6.79 -28.55 -13.49
CA SER A 402 -7.52 -29.05 -12.32
C SER A 402 -7.38 -28.09 -11.14
N GLU A 403 -8.25 -28.22 -10.13
CA GLU A 403 -8.17 -27.41 -8.91
C GLU A 403 -6.80 -27.51 -8.25
N ARG A 404 -6.29 -28.73 -8.06
CA ARG A 404 -4.96 -28.97 -7.46
C ARG A 404 -3.86 -28.31 -8.27
N ALA A 405 -3.86 -28.47 -9.59
CA ALA A 405 -2.85 -27.86 -10.47
C ALA A 405 -2.93 -26.33 -10.46
N SER A 406 -4.14 -25.76 -10.44
CA SER A 406 -4.33 -24.30 -10.35
C SER A 406 -3.80 -23.75 -9.02
N THR A 407 -4.05 -24.44 -7.90
CA THR A 407 -3.50 -24.05 -6.59
C THR A 407 -1.98 -24.14 -6.55
N ILE A 408 -1.40 -25.21 -7.10
CA ILE A 408 0.06 -25.36 -7.18
C ILE A 408 0.67 -24.23 -8.01
N LEU A 409 0.10 -23.92 -9.18
CA LEU A 409 0.57 -22.84 -10.05
C LEU A 409 0.56 -21.48 -9.35
N VAL A 410 -0.55 -21.13 -8.68
CA VAL A 410 -0.69 -19.86 -7.97
C VAL A 410 0.36 -19.73 -6.86
N LYS A 411 0.51 -20.78 -6.04
CA LYS A 411 1.50 -20.78 -4.95
C LYS A 411 2.93 -20.71 -5.48
N PHE A 412 3.23 -21.46 -6.54
CA PHE A 412 4.54 -21.46 -7.18
C PHE A 412 4.87 -20.08 -7.78
N THR A 413 3.88 -19.43 -8.39
CA THR A 413 4.03 -18.07 -8.91
C THR A 413 4.39 -17.07 -7.80
N ILE A 414 3.71 -17.15 -6.66
CA ILE A 414 4.02 -16.29 -5.50
C ILE A 414 5.46 -16.52 -5.01
N ILE A 415 5.92 -17.78 -4.94
CA ILE A 415 7.31 -18.11 -4.56
C ILE A 415 8.30 -17.50 -5.55
N ILE A 416 8.09 -17.70 -6.85
CA ILE A 416 8.96 -17.15 -7.90
C ILE A 416 9.02 -15.62 -7.80
N GLN A 417 7.88 -14.97 -7.64
CA GLN A 417 7.85 -13.52 -7.51
C GLN A 417 8.57 -13.03 -6.26
N GLY A 418 8.48 -13.75 -5.15
CA GLY A 418 9.26 -13.48 -3.95
C GLY A 418 10.77 -13.56 -4.20
N ILE A 419 11.23 -14.63 -4.87
CA ILE A 419 12.64 -14.82 -5.23
C ILE A 419 13.13 -13.70 -6.15
N ILE A 420 12.36 -13.39 -7.20
CA ILE A 420 12.69 -12.31 -8.15
C ILE A 420 12.72 -10.96 -7.42
N THR A 421 11.77 -10.71 -6.52
CA THR A 421 11.71 -9.47 -5.73
C THR A 421 12.98 -9.29 -4.92
N VAL A 422 13.42 -10.34 -4.22
CA VAL A 422 14.67 -10.31 -3.43
C VAL A 422 15.88 -10.13 -4.35
N ALA A 423 15.97 -10.88 -5.45
CA ALA A 423 17.09 -10.80 -6.38
C ALA A 423 17.25 -9.39 -6.99
N LEU A 424 16.15 -8.75 -7.39
CA LEU A 424 16.16 -7.41 -7.98
C LEU A 424 16.50 -6.29 -6.97
N ILE A 425 16.49 -6.56 -5.66
CA ILE A 425 16.95 -5.58 -4.66
C ILE A 425 18.48 -5.51 -4.64
N PHE A 426 19.18 -6.55 -5.09
CA PHE A 426 20.66 -6.59 -5.15
C PHE A 426 21.24 -6.01 -6.45
N VAL A 427 20.38 -5.62 -7.40
CA VAL A 427 20.74 -5.02 -8.70
C VAL A 427 20.39 -3.55 -8.64
#